data_AF-A0A7X6YC49-F1
#
_entry.id   AF-A0A7X6YC49-F1
#
_cell.length_a   1.000
_cell.length_b   1.000
_cell.length_c   1.000
_cell.angle_alpha   90.00
_cell.angle_beta   90.00
_cell.angle_gamma   90.00
#
_symmetry.space_group_name_H-M   'P 1'
#
loop_
_entity.id
_entity.type
_entity.pdbx_description
1 polymer ?
#
loop_
_entity_poly.entity_id
_entity_poly.type
_entity_poly.pdbx_seq_one_letter_code
_entity_poly.pdbx_strand_id
1 'polypeptide(L)'
;ATVAFKQRIASAEPFTVAASLADDGFPGDDRRWASVEPAEVLRVAVRGFGKGEASAAVWIRACQALGWARPEPLSPEAFSGGELSGDVLMLAGWDGSEPKRVRGLLERGVPVVWYPSEGTPLARVAGVLTNGAVANGAEMKAAWETIPEGFGLRVSMPEHPVFRAFAAGEYGDPGRGRVLRRLSLPAVRLPPGDALMAYADGTPALWLCRGALPLLVWNIPLDSGLSSVQNQGEFVPLLGELLSELRRGTGAFGRRTRETVPGQPLVWRPDTEVRSTEVCLTCADGQSVALKPLADDGGSRMSVPVARPGIYAWKLGERTLKREVVNFPTTESDLRSLSASEIKELGALAAASGREVRDWQAGIPLWPRIFWIALALLLCEGAVAASDSLGKPKKTQAGLGPAETEAS
;
A
#
# COMPACT_ATOMS: atom_id res chain seq x y z
N ALA A 1 -12.59 10.76 2.94
CA ALA A 1 -13.04 10.67 1.53
C ALA A 1 -11.96 9.95 0.74
N THR A 2 -12.31 8.92 -0.04
CA THR A 2 -11.34 8.18 -0.85
C THR A 2 -11.34 8.78 -2.25
N VAL A 3 -10.24 9.39 -2.66
CA VAL A 3 -10.07 9.91 -4.02
C VAL A 3 -9.40 8.82 -4.86
N ALA A 4 -10.06 8.39 -5.93
CA ALA A 4 -9.53 7.39 -6.85
C ALA A 4 -9.09 8.08 -8.15
N PHE A 5 -7.78 8.06 -8.43
CA PHE A 5 -7.22 8.56 -9.68
C PHE A 5 -7.10 7.40 -10.69
N LYS A 6 -7.68 7.58 -11.88
CA LYS A 6 -7.51 6.64 -13.01
C LYS A 6 -6.59 7.29 -14.04
N GLN A 7 -5.39 6.74 -14.20
CA GLN A 7 -4.44 7.16 -15.24
C GLN A 7 -4.23 6.00 -16.21
N ARG A 8 -4.33 6.27 -17.52
CA ARG A 8 -3.98 5.31 -18.58
C ARG A 8 -2.51 5.47 -18.90
N ILE A 9 -1.76 4.38 -18.82
CA ILE A 9 -0.30 4.41 -18.92
C ILE A 9 0.08 3.54 -20.11
N ALA A 10 0.77 4.15 -21.07
CA ALA A 10 1.11 3.55 -22.35
C ALA A 10 2.59 3.14 -22.45
N SER A 11 3.39 3.33 -21.40
CA SER A 11 4.81 2.98 -21.36
C SER A 11 5.10 1.96 -20.25
N ALA A 12 6.07 1.09 -20.53
CA ALA A 12 6.62 0.12 -19.58
C ALA A 12 7.70 0.74 -18.65
N GLU A 13 8.09 1.99 -18.91
CA GLU A 13 9.06 2.69 -18.09
C GLU A 13 8.49 3.10 -16.72
N PRO A 14 9.34 3.13 -15.65
CA PRO A 14 8.97 3.75 -14.39
C PRO A 14 8.39 5.15 -14.60
N PHE A 15 7.19 5.38 -14.10
CA PHE A 15 6.55 6.68 -14.17
C PHE A 15 6.30 7.20 -12.77
N THR A 16 6.17 8.52 -12.64
CA THR A 16 5.96 9.15 -11.35
C THR A 16 4.56 9.74 -11.28
N VAL A 17 3.87 9.44 -10.19
CA VAL A 17 2.57 10.00 -9.86
C VAL A 17 2.80 11.12 -8.85
N ALA A 18 2.17 12.26 -9.08
CA ALA A 18 2.09 13.35 -8.12
C ALA A 18 0.61 13.54 -7.73
N ALA A 19 0.34 13.57 -6.43
CA ALA A 19 -0.95 13.97 -5.88
C ALA A 19 -0.76 15.30 -5.16
N SER A 20 -1.68 16.23 -5.35
CA SER A 20 -1.67 17.53 -4.68
C SER A 20 -3.01 17.83 -4.03
N LEU A 21 -3.00 18.41 -2.83
CA LEU A 21 -4.16 19.07 -2.24
C LEU A 21 -4.25 20.53 -2.74
N ALA A 22 -5.39 21.17 -2.53
CA ALA A 22 -5.55 22.59 -2.86
C ALA A 22 -4.74 23.41 -1.86
N ASP A 23 -3.95 24.38 -2.36
CA ASP A 23 -2.96 25.16 -1.60
C ASP A 23 -3.44 25.50 -0.18
N ASP A 24 -2.71 25.00 0.82
CA ASP A 24 -2.81 25.47 2.19
C ASP A 24 -1.60 26.36 2.55
N GLY A 25 -1.44 26.70 3.83
CA GLY A 25 -0.34 27.55 4.30
C GLY A 25 1.05 26.89 4.23
N PHE A 26 1.13 25.61 3.87
CA PHE A 26 2.31 24.75 3.90
C PHE A 26 2.45 23.98 2.56
N PRO A 27 2.79 24.65 1.46
CA PRO A 27 2.79 24.04 0.11
C PRO A 27 3.75 22.84 -0.08
N GLY A 28 4.60 22.57 0.90
CA GLY A 28 5.54 21.45 0.91
C GLY A 28 4.89 20.09 1.16
N ASP A 29 3.91 20.00 2.05
CA ASP A 29 3.26 18.73 2.41
C ASP A 29 1.96 18.47 1.65
N ASP A 30 1.42 19.50 1.00
CA ASP A 30 0.34 19.42 0.02
C ASP A 30 0.63 18.48 -1.15
N ARG A 31 1.90 18.15 -1.42
CA ARG A 31 2.31 17.32 -2.55
C ARG A 31 2.94 16.01 -2.11
N ARG A 32 2.46 14.92 -2.71
CA ARG A 32 3.00 13.57 -2.55
C ARG A 32 3.41 13.03 -3.90
N TRP A 33 4.59 12.42 -3.95
CA TRP A 33 5.06 11.69 -5.13
C TRP A 33 5.08 10.20 -4.84
N ALA A 34 4.91 9.40 -5.89
CA ALA A 34 5.12 7.96 -5.85
C ALA A 34 5.75 7.52 -7.18
N SER A 35 6.86 6.81 -7.11
CA SER A 35 7.44 6.17 -8.30
C SER A 35 6.78 4.82 -8.46
N VAL A 36 6.03 4.66 -9.55
CA VAL A 36 5.45 3.39 -9.92
C VAL A 36 6.34 2.81 -10.99
N GLU A 37 6.99 1.71 -10.66
CA GLU A 37 7.69 0.90 -11.64
C GLU A 37 6.70 -0.12 -12.19
N PRO A 38 6.29 -0.03 -13.46
CA PRO A 38 5.59 -1.13 -14.10
C PRO A 38 6.54 -2.33 -14.06
N ALA A 39 6.25 -3.34 -13.23
CA ALA A 39 6.94 -4.61 -13.40
C ALA A 39 6.52 -5.13 -14.78
N GLU A 40 7.43 -5.05 -15.75
CA GLU A 40 7.24 -5.48 -17.14
C GLU A 40 6.80 -6.94 -17.20
N VAL A 41 7.15 -7.72 -16.16
CA VAL A 41 6.95 -9.15 -16.07
C VAL A 41 6.61 -9.54 -14.63
N LEU A 42 5.57 -10.35 -14.44
CA LEU A 42 5.28 -11.04 -13.18
C LEU A 42 6.16 -12.29 -13.08
N ARG A 43 7.10 -12.33 -12.14
CA ARG A 43 7.91 -13.53 -11.90
C ARG A 43 7.12 -14.53 -11.06
N VAL A 44 6.89 -15.70 -11.61
CA VAL A 44 6.09 -16.75 -10.98
C VAL A 44 7.00 -17.92 -10.63
N ALA A 45 7.40 -18.04 -9.36
CA ALA A 45 8.17 -19.19 -8.91
C ALA A 45 7.26 -20.42 -8.89
N VAL A 46 7.59 -21.47 -9.64
CA VAL A 46 6.76 -22.69 -9.73
C VAL A 46 7.55 -23.89 -9.24
N ARG A 47 6.98 -24.65 -8.30
CA ARG A 47 7.55 -25.93 -7.85
C ARG A 47 6.52 -27.05 -7.94
N GLY A 48 6.90 -28.13 -8.61
CA GLY A 48 6.18 -29.40 -8.58
C GLY A 48 6.74 -30.34 -7.52
N PHE A 49 5.87 -31.17 -6.94
CA PHE A 49 6.23 -32.21 -5.98
C PHE A 49 5.55 -33.52 -6.39
N GLY A 50 6.33 -34.56 -6.71
CA GLY A 50 5.82 -35.89 -7.04
C GLY A 50 4.73 -35.84 -8.12
N LYS A 51 3.54 -36.36 -7.81
CA LYS A 51 2.39 -36.34 -8.75
C LYS A 51 1.89 -34.94 -9.14
N GLY A 52 2.35 -33.89 -8.47
CA GLY A 52 2.05 -32.49 -8.82
C GLY A 52 2.86 -31.93 -9.98
N GLU A 53 3.94 -32.59 -10.42
CA GLU A 53 4.83 -32.12 -11.50
C GLU A 53 4.10 -31.87 -12.82
N ALA A 54 3.14 -32.73 -13.18
CA ALA A 54 2.31 -32.54 -14.36
C ALA A 54 1.54 -31.21 -14.30
N SER A 55 0.97 -30.87 -13.14
CA SER A 55 0.24 -29.62 -12.96
C SER A 55 1.17 -28.40 -12.93
N ALA A 56 2.35 -28.51 -12.34
CA ALA A 56 3.37 -27.46 -12.40
C ALA A 56 3.80 -27.17 -13.86
N ALA A 57 4.03 -28.21 -14.66
CA ALA A 57 4.40 -28.05 -16.07
C ALA A 57 3.32 -27.32 -16.88
N VAL A 58 2.05 -27.55 -16.56
CA VAL A 58 0.92 -26.85 -17.19
C VAL A 58 0.86 -25.39 -16.77
N TRP A 59 1.02 -25.10 -15.47
CA TRP A 59 1.11 -23.73 -15.00
C TRP A 59 2.27 -22.97 -15.65
N ILE A 60 3.44 -23.59 -15.81
CA ILE A 60 4.58 -22.99 -16.51
C ILE A 60 4.20 -22.64 -17.95
N ARG A 61 3.64 -23.58 -18.72
CA ARG A 61 3.22 -23.31 -20.11
C ARG A 61 2.15 -22.22 -20.19
N ALA A 62 1.18 -22.24 -19.29
CA ALA A 62 0.12 -21.24 -19.25
C ALA A 62 0.65 -19.84 -18.87
N CYS A 63 1.58 -19.75 -17.91
CA CYS A 63 2.25 -18.49 -17.58
C CYS A 63 3.04 -17.95 -18.77
N GLN A 64 3.79 -18.81 -19.49
CA GLN A 64 4.50 -18.41 -20.71
C GLN A 64 3.54 -17.88 -21.79
N ALA A 65 2.36 -18.50 -21.94
CA ALA A 65 1.35 -18.07 -22.92
C ALA A 65 0.75 -16.70 -22.61
N LEU A 66 0.78 -16.23 -21.35
CA LEU A 66 0.30 -14.90 -20.98
C LEU A 66 1.23 -13.77 -21.50
N GLY A 67 2.50 -14.07 -21.79
CA GLY A 67 3.48 -13.11 -22.31
C GLY A 67 4.01 -12.09 -21.29
N TRP A 68 3.20 -11.70 -20.29
CA TRP A 68 3.58 -10.82 -19.19
C TRP A 68 3.92 -11.55 -17.88
N ALA A 69 3.74 -12.87 -17.83
CA ALA A 69 4.16 -13.71 -16.71
C ALA A 69 5.38 -14.56 -17.10
N ARG A 70 6.42 -14.54 -16.27
CA ARG A 70 7.63 -15.34 -16.45
C ARG A 70 7.70 -16.40 -15.36
N PRO A 71 7.39 -17.66 -15.70
CA PRO A 71 7.57 -18.75 -14.75
C PRO A 71 9.05 -19.04 -14.54
N GLU A 72 9.42 -19.25 -13.28
CA GLU A 72 10.76 -19.63 -12.84
C GLU A 72 10.63 -20.98 -12.11
N PRO A 73 11.02 -22.10 -12.74
CA PRO A 73 11.03 -23.40 -12.09
C PRO A 73 11.95 -23.33 -10.86
N LEU A 74 11.43 -23.71 -9.70
CA LEU A 74 12.12 -23.60 -8.42
C LEU A 74 12.70 -24.96 -8.01
N SER A 75 14.03 -25.03 -7.86
CA SER A 75 14.70 -26.24 -7.41
C SER A 75 14.41 -26.53 -5.92
N PRO A 76 14.61 -27.77 -5.46
CA PRO A 76 14.52 -28.11 -4.04
C PRO A 76 15.38 -27.22 -3.14
N GLU A 77 16.63 -27.00 -3.53
CA GLU A 77 17.61 -26.23 -2.77
C GLU A 77 17.22 -24.74 -2.71
N ALA A 78 16.77 -24.17 -3.84
CA ALA A 78 16.30 -22.79 -3.92
C ALA A 78 15.06 -22.57 -3.04
N PHE A 79 14.16 -23.54 -2.98
CA PHE A 79 13.00 -23.49 -2.09
C PHE A 79 13.34 -23.75 -0.63
N SER A 80 14.39 -24.48 -0.27
CA SER A 80 14.68 -24.72 1.16
C SER A 80 15.61 -23.67 1.77
N GLY A 81 16.55 -23.11 0.99
CA GLY A 81 17.60 -22.21 1.52
C GLY A 81 17.79 -20.87 0.82
N GLY A 82 17.26 -20.66 -0.39
CA GLY A 82 17.50 -19.43 -1.18
C GLY A 82 16.55 -18.27 -0.84
N GLU A 83 16.91 -17.05 -1.22
CA GLU A 83 15.93 -15.95 -1.30
C GLU A 83 15.01 -16.20 -2.51
N LEU A 84 13.69 -16.22 -2.29
CA LEU A 84 12.74 -16.39 -3.40
C LEU A 84 12.71 -15.08 -4.22
N SER A 85 13.13 -15.15 -5.49
CA SER A 85 13.11 -14.02 -6.44
C SER A 85 11.76 -13.78 -7.11
N GLY A 86 10.72 -14.57 -6.78
CA GLY A 86 9.40 -14.53 -7.42
C GLY A 86 8.42 -13.56 -6.75
N ASP A 87 7.54 -12.99 -7.57
CA ASP A 87 6.43 -12.14 -7.12
C ASP A 87 5.22 -12.97 -6.69
N VAL A 88 5.07 -14.19 -7.24
CA VAL A 88 4.07 -15.21 -6.86
C VAL A 88 4.75 -16.56 -6.73
N LEU A 89 4.33 -17.37 -5.76
CA LEU A 89 4.75 -18.75 -5.58
C LEU A 89 3.62 -19.72 -5.92
N MET A 90 3.85 -20.67 -6.81
CA MET A 90 2.92 -21.74 -7.15
C MET A 90 3.49 -23.10 -6.75
N LEU A 91 2.80 -23.81 -5.86
CA LEU A 91 3.23 -25.10 -5.30
C LEU A 91 2.26 -26.20 -5.74
N ALA A 92 2.71 -27.10 -6.60
CA ALA A 92 1.91 -28.18 -7.15
C ALA A 92 2.22 -29.52 -6.48
N GLY A 93 1.23 -30.13 -5.81
CA GLY A 93 1.40 -31.36 -5.06
C GLY A 93 2.14 -31.16 -3.73
N TRP A 94 2.08 -29.97 -3.13
CA TRP A 94 2.80 -29.71 -1.88
C TRP A 94 2.08 -30.32 -0.68
N ASP A 95 2.85 -31.01 0.18
CA ASP A 95 2.41 -31.78 1.35
C ASP A 95 2.43 -30.99 2.67
N GLY A 96 2.67 -29.69 2.58
CA GLY A 96 2.84 -28.82 3.75
C GLY A 96 4.22 -28.89 4.39
N SER A 97 5.23 -29.44 3.71
CA SER A 97 6.65 -29.38 4.13
C SER A 97 7.17 -27.95 4.20
N GLU A 98 7.98 -27.62 5.21
CA GLU A 98 8.51 -26.26 5.43
C GLU A 98 7.44 -25.14 5.61
N PRO A 99 6.40 -25.35 6.45
CA PRO A 99 5.26 -24.42 6.54
C PRO A 99 5.66 -23.02 7.03
N LYS A 100 6.70 -22.92 7.88
CA LYS A 100 7.24 -21.64 8.36
C LYS A 100 7.77 -20.77 7.23
N ARG A 101 8.37 -21.39 6.21
CA ARG A 101 8.94 -20.66 5.07
C ARG A 101 7.84 -20.09 4.18
N VAL A 102 6.85 -20.92 3.84
CA VAL A 102 5.68 -20.48 3.05
C VAL A 102 4.93 -19.37 3.78
N ARG A 103 4.78 -19.50 5.10
CA ARG A 103 4.23 -18.43 5.95
C ARG A 103 5.04 -17.14 5.86
N GLY A 104 6.36 -17.20 6.01
CA GLY A 104 7.21 -16.00 5.93
C GLY A 104 7.11 -15.29 4.57
N LEU A 105 6.86 -16.04 3.48
CA LEU A 105 6.57 -15.46 2.17
C LEU A 105 5.20 -14.77 2.14
N LEU A 106 4.16 -15.42 2.65
CA LEU A 106 2.83 -14.82 2.76
C LEU A 106 2.83 -13.56 3.64
N GLU A 107 3.57 -13.55 4.75
CA GLU A 107 3.71 -12.40 5.66
C GLU A 107 4.46 -11.24 5.01
N ARG A 108 5.35 -11.52 4.06
CA ARG A 108 5.97 -10.52 3.17
C ARG A 108 5.05 -10.04 2.05
N GLY A 109 3.83 -10.59 1.95
CA GLY A 109 2.87 -10.28 0.91
C GLY A 109 3.16 -10.98 -0.42
N VAL A 110 3.90 -12.10 -0.44
CA VAL A 110 4.05 -12.92 -1.67
C VAL A 110 2.85 -13.88 -1.76
N PRO A 111 2.03 -13.82 -2.82
CA PRO A 111 0.90 -14.73 -2.99
C PRO A 111 1.37 -16.15 -3.20
N VAL A 112 0.61 -17.08 -2.62
CA VAL A 112 0.84 -18.51 -2.79
C VAL A 112 -0.37 -19.13 -3.45
N VAL A 113 -0.16 -19.77 -4.60
CA VAL A 113 -1.13 -20.70 -5.21
C VAL A 113 -0.72 -22.10 -4.80
N TRP A 114 -1.60 -22.81 -4.13
CA TRP A 114 -1.30 -24.11 -3.56
C TRP A 114 -2.23 -25.19 -4.08
N TYR A 115 -1.65 -26.18 -4.76
CA TYR A 115 -2.30 -27.43 -5.11
C TYR A 115 -1.78 -28.55 -4.18
N PRO A 116 -2.63 -29.15 -3.32
CA PRO A 116 -2.19 -30.12 -2.31
C PRO A 116 -1.79 -31.48 -2.89
N SER A 117 -0.88 -32.19 -2.23
CA SER A 117 -0.72 -33.64 -2.46
C SER A 117 -1.74 -34.47 -1.70
N GLU A 118 -1.92 -35.70 -2.19
CA GLU A 118 -2.58 -36.76 -1.45
C GLU A 118 -1.95 -36.97 -0.08
N GLY A 119 -2.78 -37.13 0.95
CA GLY A 119 -2.31 -37.39 2.31
C GLY A 119 -1.89 -36.12 3.07
N THR A 120 -1.92 -34.94 2.45
CA THR A 120 -1.55 -33.68 3.12
C THR A 120 -2.45 -33.45 4.34
N PRO A 121 -1.89 -33.28 5.55
CA PRO A 121 -2.71 -32.92 6.71
C PRO A 121 -3.28 -31.51 6.53
N LEU A 122 -4.61 -31.37 6.46
CA LEU A 122 -5.27 -30.06 6.27
C LEU A 122 -4.96 -29.07 7.41
N ALA A 123 -4.69 -29.64 8.57
CA ALA A 123 -4.06 -29.01 9.72
C ALA A 123 -2.85 -28.11 9.39
N ARG A 124 -1.93 -28.59 8.54
CA ARG A 124 -0.71 -27.83 8.19
C ARG A 124 -1.03 -26.56 7.42
N VAL A 125 -2.09 -26.58 6.62
CA VAL A 125 -2.59 -25.43 5.85
C VAL A 125 -3.14 -24.36 6.78
N ALA A 126 -3.99 -24.77 7.72
CA ALA A 126 -4.51 -23.87 8.74
C ALA A 126 -3.35 -23.26 9.53
N GLY A 127 -2.34 -24.06 9.89
CA GLY A 127 -1.13 -23.60 10.58
C GLY A 127 -0.27 -22.60 9.79
N VAL A 128 -0.24 -22.67 8.45
CA VAL A 128 0.40 -21.65 7.61
C VAL A 128 -0.27 -20.29 7.81
N LEU A 129 -1.58 -20.25 8.05
CA LEU A 129 -2.35 -19.02 8.13
C LEU A 129 -2.58 -18.49 9.57
N THR A 130 -2.80 -19.34 10.56
CA THR A 130 -3.40 -18.92 11.85
C THR A 130 -2.42 -18.66 13.01
N ASN A 131 -1.11 -18.70 12.81
CA ASN A 131 -0.07 -18.48 13.84
C ASN A 131 -0.14 -19.45 15.03
N GLY A 132 -1.05 -20.43 15.00
CA GLY A 132 -1.41 -21.26 16.12
C GLY A 132 -1.25 -22.74 15.82
N ALA A 133 -0.80 -23.48 16.83
CA ALA A 133 -0.81 -24.92 16.84
C ALA A 133 -2.20 -25.42 16.43
N VAL A 134 -2.21 -26.31 15.45
CA VAL A 134 -3.40 -27.00 14.98
C VAL A 134 -4.10 -27.58 16.20
N ALA A 135 -5.34 -27.17 16.47
CA ALA A 135 -6.14 -27.79 17.52
C ALA A 135 -6.15 -29.31 17.28
N ASN A 136 -5.88 -30.09 18.34
CA ASN A 136 -5.76 -31.55 18.39
C ASN A 136 -7.04 -32.33 17.96
N GLY A 137 -7.69 -31.95 16.86
CA GLY A 137 -8.66 -32.77 16.16
C GLY A 137 -7.95 -33.76 15.27
N ALA A 138 -8.48 -34.98 15.16
CA ALA A 138 -7.95 -36.04 14.31
C ALA A 138 -7.39 -35.50 12.98
N GLU A 139 -6.14 -35.82 12.66
CA GLU A 139 -5.45 -35.37 11.44
C GLU A 139 -6.23 -35.82 10.20
N MET A 140 -7.15 -34.98 9.74
CA MET A 140 -7.83 -35.21 8.47
C MET A 140 -6.83 -34.94 7.35
N LYS A 141 -6.50 -36.01 6.63
CA LYS A 141 -5.63 -35.95 5.47
C LYS A 141 -6.47 -35.66 4.23
N ALA A 142 -5.93 -34.86 3.34
CA ALA A 142 -6.51 -34.60 2.03
C ALA A 142 -6.58 -35.95 1.28
N ALA A 143 -7.79 -36.47 1.10
CA ALA A 143 -8.03 -37.72 0.41
C ALA A 143 -8.51 -37.42 -1.01
N TRP A 144 -7.98 -38.15 -1.98
CA TRP A 144 -8.44 -38.03 -3.36
C TRP A 144 -9.64 -38.93 -3.59
N GLU A 145 -10.64 -38.35 -4.25
CA GLU A 145 -11.78 -39.06 -4.78
C GLU A 145 -11.62 -39.13 -6.30
N THR A 146 -11.84 -40.31 -6.88
CA THR A 146 -11.81 -40.51 -8.33
C THR A 146 -13.12 -41.15 -8.74
N ILE A 147 -13.82 -40.54 -9.70
CA ILE A 147 -15.05 -41.10 -10.27
C ILE A 147 -14.93 -41.14 -11.80
N PRO A 148 -15.29 -42.27 -12.46
CA PRO A 148 -15.18 -42.41 -13.91
C PRO A 148 -16.01 -41.36 -14.68
N GLU A 149 -17.18 -41.01 -14.16
CA GLU A 149 -18.07 -40.02 -14.76
C GLU A 149 -17.52 -38.61 -14.65
N GLY A 150 -16.56 -38.35 -13.75
CA GLY A 150 -16.03 -37.04 -13.47
C GLY A 150 -17.00 -36.07 -12.78
N PHE A 151 -16.40 -35.14 -12.05
CA PHE A 151 -17.06 -34.02 -11.42
C PHE A 151 -17.20 -32.87 -12.43
N GLY A 152 -18.40 -32.28 -12.50
CA GLY A 152 -18.60 -30.99 -13.14
C GLY A 152 -18.08 -29.86 -12.26
N LEU A 153 -17.51 -28.83 -12.89
CA LEU A 153 -17.15 -27.57 -12.25
C LEU A 153 -18.25 -26.53 -12.46
N ARG A 154 -18.27 -25.53 -11.59
CA ARG A 154 -19.11 -24.33 -11.73
C ARG A 154 -18.42 -23.13 -11.11
N VAL A 155 -18.67 -21.95 -11.68
CA VAL A 155 -18.33 -20.68 -11.05
C VAL A 155 -19.29 -20.44 -9.88
N SER A 156 -18.73 -20.22 -8.69
CA SER A 156 -19.51 -20.02 -7.46
C SER A 156 -19.75 -18.53 -7.16
N MET A 157 -18.86 -17.66 -7.64
CA MET A 157 -18.95 -16.20 -7.44
C MET A 157 -18.76 -15.47 -8.77
N PRO A 158 -19.74 -15.48 -9.68
CA PRO A 158 -19.58 -14.90 -11.02
C PRO A 158 -19.29 -13.40 -11.02
N GLU A 159 -19.71 -12.68 -9.98
CA GLU A 159 -19.46 -11.24 -9.81
C GLU A 159 -18.02 -10.93 -9.33
N HIS A 160 -17.23 -11.94 -8.96
CA HIS A 160 -15.87 -11.73 -8.49
C HIS A 160 -14.99 -11.17 -9.62
N PRO A 161 -14.09 -10.20 -9.36
CA PRO A 161 -13.27 -9.54 -10.40
C PRO A 161 -12.52 -10.49 -11.34
N VAL A 162 -12.08 -11.65 -10.83
CA VAL A 162 -11.43 -12.73 -11.61
C VAL A 162 -12.27 -13.20 -12.80
N PHE A 163 -13.60 -13.15 -12.69
CA PHE A 163 -14.50 -13.65 -13.74
C PHE A 163 -15.01 -12.55 -14.67
N ARG A 164 -14.56 -11.30 -14.50
CA ARG A 164 -15.07 -10.16 -15.26
C ARG A 164 -14.92 -10.35 -16.77
N ALA A 165 -13.81 -10.94 -17.23
CA ALA A 165 -13.59 -11.24 -18.64
C ALA A 165 -14.63 -12.24 -19.20
N PHE A 166 -15.20 -13.11 -18.36
CA PHE A 166 -16.13 -14.16 -18.78
C PHE A 166 -17.60 -13.77 -18.64
N ALA A 167 -17.91 -12.64 -18.00
CA ALA A 167 -19.28 -12.23 -17.67
C ALA A 167 -20.19 -12.08 -18.91
N ALA A 168 -19.63 -11.67 -20.05
CA ALA A 168 -20.36 -11.52 -21.31
C ALA A 168 -20.50 -12.85 -22.09
N GLY A 169 -19.87 -13.94 -21.65
CA GLY A 169 -19.85 -15.23 -22.35
C GLY A 169 -18.96 -15.29 -23.59
N GLU A 170 -18.44 -14.15 -24.07
CA GLU A 170 -17.56 -14.06 -25.25
C GLU A 170 -16.29 -14.91 -25.12
N TYR A 171 -15.79 -15.05 -23.90
CA TYR A 171 -14.60 -15.83 -23.56
C TYR A 171 -14.94 -17.22 -23.01
N GLY A 172 -16.18 -17.70 -23.21
CA GLY A 172 -16.64 -19.01 -22.76
C GLY A 172 -16.91 -19.10 -21.26
N ASP A 173 -17.19 -20.33 -20.79
CA ASP A 173 -17.46 -20.64 -19.39
C ASP A 173 -16.24 -21.35 -18.76
N PRO A 174 -15.51 -20.70 -17.84
CA PRO A 174 -14.37 -21.32 -17.16
C PRO A 174 -14.79 -22.52 -16.27
N GLY A 175 -16.07 -22.66 -15.96
CA GLY A 175 -16.65 -23.79 -15.23
C GLY A 175 -16.96 -25.03 -16.08
N ARG A 176 -16.82 -24.98 -17.42
CA ARG A 176 -17.17 -26.10 -18.32
C ARG A 176 -16.35 -27.38 -18.09
N GLY A 177 -15.22 -27.29 -17.37
CA GLY A 177 -14.29 -28.39 -17.16
C GLY A 177 -14.90 -29.63 -16.53
N ARG A 178 -14.44 -30.80 -16.99
CA ARG A 178 -14.70 -32.09 -16.33
C ARG A 178 -13.43 -32.56 -15.65
N VAL A 179 -13.57 -32.98 -14.41
CA VAL A 179 -12.46 -33.40 -13.56
C VAL A 179 -12.73 -34.81 -13.05
N LEU A 180 -11.88 -35.78 -13.35
CA LEU A 180 -12.07 -37.18 -12.94
C LEU A 180 -11.64 -37.42 -11.49
N ARG A 181 -10.77 -36.56 -10.96
CA ARG A 181 -10.14 -36.75 -9.65
C ARG A 181 -10.05 -35.42 -8.91
N ARG A 182 -10.42 -35.36 -7.64
CA ARG A 182 -10.34 -34.14 -6.80
C ARG A 182 -10.00 -34.46 -5.35
N LEU A 183 -9.57 -33.49 -4.58
CA LEU A 183 -9.46 -33.64 -3.13
C LEU A 183 -10.82 -33.43 -2.48
N SER A 184 -11.16 -34.32 -1.56
CA SER A 184 -12.25 -34.11 -0.61
C SER A 184 -11.81 -33.08 0.43
N LEU A 185 -12.23 -31.83 0.23
CA LEU A 185 -11.94 -30.70 1.11
C LEU A 185 -13.25 -30.21 1.74
N PRO A 186 -13.59 -30.61 2.98
CA PRO A 186 -14.75 -30.06 3.64
C PRO A 186 -14.53 -28.56 3.89
N ALA A 187 -15.37 -27.71 3.29
CA ALA A 187 -15.22 -26.25 3.33
C ALA A 187 -15.12 -25.68 4.77
N VAL A 188 -15.78 -26.31 5.75
CA VAL A 188 -15.72 -25.96 7.18
C VAL A 188 -14.30 -26.04 7.76
N ARG A 189 -13.40 -26.80 7.13
CA ARG A 189 -12.00 -26.98 7.56
C ARG A 189 -11.03 -26.10 6.78
N LEU A 190 -11.50 -25.45 5.71
CA LEU A 190 -10.70 -24.44 5.05
C LEU A 190 -10.68 -23.15 5.89
N PRO A 191 -9.58 -22.40 5.86
CA PRO A 191 -9.54 -21.06 6.42
C PRO A 191 -10.68 -20.19 5.85
N PRO A 192 -11.18 -19.19 6.60
CA PRO A 192 -12.17 -18.25 6.10
C PRO A 192 -11.78 -17.74 4.71
N GLY A 193 -12.71 -17.77 3.77
CA GLY A 193 -12.40 -17.57 2.37
C GLY A 193 -13.63 -17.64 1.47
N ASP A 194 -13.36 -17.51 0.19
CA ASP A 194 -14.34 -17.49 -0.89
C ASP A 194 -14.08 -18.64 -1.85
N ALA A 195 -15.09 -19.48 -2.05
CA ALA A 195 -15.07 -20.45 -3.15
C ALA A 195 -15.32 -19.69 -4.45
N LEU A 196 -14.28 -19.45 -5.24
CA LEU A 196 -14.41 -18.83 -6.57
C LEU A 196 -15.05 -19.82 -7.55
N MET A 197 -14.64 -21.09 -7.46
CA MET A 197 -15.22 -22.21 -8.20
C MET A 197 -15.47 -23.37 -7.26
N ALA A 198 -16.52 -24.13 -7.54
CA ALA A 198 -16.83 -25.35 -6.82
C ALA A 198 -17.14 -26.49 -7.80
N TYR A 199 -17.03 -27.70 -7.30
CA TYR A 199 -17.62 -28.88 -7.91
C TYR A 199 -19.15 -28.85 -7.77
N ALA A 200 -19.84 -29.68 -8.56
CA ALA A 200 -21.30 -29.77 -8.57
C ALA A 200 -21.91 -30.05 -7.18
N ASP A 201 -21.21 -30.80 -6.33
CA ASP A 201 -21.62 -31.13 -4.96
C ASP A 201 -21.29 -30.03 -3.92
N GLY A 202 -20.72 -28.90 -4.35
CA GLY A 202 -20.33 -27.80 -3.49
C GLY A 202 -18.92 -27.88 -2.91
N THR A 203 -18.15 -28.94 -3.16
CA THR A 203 -16.74 -29.00 -2.73
C THR A 203 -15.94 -27.90 -3.45
N PRO A 204 -15.11 -27.11 -2.75
CA PRO A 204 -14.32 -26.06 -3.39
C PRO A 204 -13.31 -26.60 -4.40
N ALA A 205 -13.30 -26.01 -5.59
CA ALA A 205 -12.33 -26.28 -6.65
C ALA A 205 -11.25 -25.19 -6.68
N LEU A 206 -11.63 -23.92 -6.51
CA LEU A 206 -10.73 -22.79 -6.26
C LEU A 206 -11.21 -22.04 -5.02
N TRP A 207 -10.35 -21.90 -4.02
CA TRP A 207 -10.67 -21.24 -2.75
C TRP A 207 -9.67 -20.12 -2.44
N LEU A 208 -10.14 -18.89 -2.42
CA LEU A 208 -9.35 -17.71 -2.07
C LEU A 208 -9.51 -17.42 -0.58
N CYS A 209 -8.43 -17.52 0.19
CA CYS A 209 -8.49 -17.23 1.63
C CYS A 209 -8.72 -15.73 1.87
N ARG A 210 -9.64 -15.38 2.77
CA ARG A 210 -9.88 -14.02 3.25
C ARG A 210 -8.92 -13.72 4.40
N GLY A 211 -8.15 -12.64 4.30
CA GLY A 211 -7.25 -12.20 5.37
C GLY A 211 -6.05 -11.42 4.83
N ALA A 212 -5.08 -11.14 5.70
CA ALA A 212 -3.86 -10.42 5.35
C ALA A 212 -2.87 -11.25 4.50
N LEU A 213 -3.06 -12.58 4.43
CA LEU A 213 -2.16 -13.51 3.76
C LEU A 213 -2.77 -13.97 2.43
N PRO A 214 -2.16 -13.65 1.27
CA PRO A 214 -2.72 -13.95 -0.06
C PRO A 214 -2.53 -15.43 -0.47
N LEU A 215 -3.37 -16.33 0.06
CA LEU A 215 -3.35 -17.77 -0.27
C LEU A 215 -4.55 -18.17 -1.14
N LEU A 216 -4.28 -18.79 -2.29
CA LEU A 216 -5.26 -19.46 -3.15
C LEU A 216 -5.05 -20.98 -3.08
N VAL A 217 -6.08 -21.73 -2.70
CA VAL A 217 -6.09 -23.20 -2.82
C VAL A 217 -6.63 -23.57 -4.19
N TRP A 218 -5.83 -24.29 -4.95
CA TRP A 218 -6.15 -24.81 -6.27
C TRP A 218 -6.41 -26.31 -6.17
N ASN A 219 -7.68 -26.72 -6.16
CA ASN A 219 -8.10 -28.12 -6.07
C ASN A 219 -8.60 -28.64 -7.42
N ILE A 220 -7.90 -28.33 -8.52
CA ILE A 220 -8.20 -28.84 -9.86
C ILE A 220 -6.93 -29.49 -10.39
N PRO A 221 -6.85 -30.83 -10.58
CA PRO A 221 -5.68 -31.41 -11.22
C PRO A 221 -5.59 -30.90 -12.66
N LEU A 222 -4.37 -30.66 -13.12
CA LEU A 222 -4.11 -30.29 -14.51
C LEU A 222 -3.37 -31.42 -15.25
N ASP A 223 -3.47 -32.66 -14.77
CA ASP A 223 -3.05 -33.81 -15.57
C ASP A 223 -4.13 -34.09 -16.64
N SER A 224 -3.73 -34.34 -17.89
CA SER A 224 -4.66 -34.57 -19.01
C SER A 224 -5.46 -35.85 -18.87
N GLY A 225 -4.95 -36.83 -18.12
CA GLY A 225 -5.69 -38.03 -17.76
C GLY A 225 -6.68 -37.82 -16.62
N LEU A 226 -6.62 -36.69 -15.90
CA LEU A 226 -7.46 -36.42 -14.71
C LEU A 226 -8.39 -35.22 -14.88
N SER A 227 -8.20 -34.37 -15.87
CA SER A 227 -8.98 -33.15 -16.08
C SER A 227 -8.91 -32.64 -17.51
N SER A 228 -10.04 -32.15 -18.01
CA SER A 228 -10.10 -31.45 -19.30
C SER A 228 -9.86 -29.95 -19.20
N VAL A 229 -9.77 -29.38 -17.98
CA VAL A 229 -9.72 -27.92 -17.75
C VAL A 229 -8.60 -27.24 -18.53
N GLN A 230 -7.39 -27.80 -18.50
CA GLN A 230 -6.24 -27.22 -19.20
C GLN A 230 -6.36 -27.19 -20.74
N ASN A 231 -7.24 -28.02 -21.31
CA ASN A 231 -7.47 -28.10 -22.75
C ASN A 231 -8.53 -27.09 -23.21
N GLN A 232 -9.13 -26.36 -22.27
CA GLN A 232 -10.12 -25.34 -22.54
C GLN A 232 -9.45 -24.04 -22.96
N GLY A 233 -10.04 -23.34 -23.93
CA GLY A 233 -9.54 -22.02 -24.35
C GLY A 233 -9.61 -21.00 -23.20
N GLU A 234 -10.51 -21.24 -22.25
CA GLU A 234 -10.78 -20.41 -21.08
C GLU A 234 -9.72 -20.52 -19.98
N PHE A 235 -8.88 -21.56 -20.00
CA PHE A 235 -7.91 -21.83 -18.92
C PHE A 235 -6.82 -20.76 -18.80
N VAL A 236 -6.21 -20.35 -19.91
CA VAL A 236 -5.13 -19.33 -19.89
C VAL A 236 -5.67 -17.97 -19.45
N PRO A 237 -6.80 -17.45 -20.00
CA PRO A 237 -7.42 -16.23 -19.50
C PRO A 237 -7.77 -16.32 -18.00
N LEU A 238 -8.30 -17.46 -17.54
CA LEU A 238 -8.66 -17.65 -16.12
C LEU A 238 -7.42 -17.55 -15.22
N LEU A 239 -6.32 -18.20 -15.60
CA LEU A 239 -5.06 -18.10 -14.87
C LEU A 239 -4.53 -16.66 -14.86
N GLY A 240 -4.62 -15.95 -15.98
CA GLY A 240 -4.20 -14.56 -16.11
C GLY A 240 -4.97 -13.62 -15.17
N GLU A 241 -6.28 -13.75 -15.11
CA GLU A 241 -7.14 -12.97 -14.21
C GLU A 241 -6.87 -13.32 -12.73
N LEU A 242 -6.67 -14.61 -12.41
CA LEU A 242 -6.30 -15.04 -11.06
C LEU A 242 -4.96 -14.43 -10.61
N LEU A 243 -3.91 -14.53 -11.43
CA LEU A 243 -2.61 -13.97 -11.12
C LEU A 243 -2.65 -12.44 -11.01
N SER A 244 -3.45 -11.78 -11.85
CA SER A 244 -3.67 -10.33 -11.78
C SER A 244 -4.37 -9.91 -10.50
N GLU A 245 -5.36 -10.68 -10.04
CA GLU A 245 -6.06 -10.40 -8.80
C GLU A 245 -5.17 -10.64 -7.58
N LEU A 246 -4.42 -11.74 -7.57
CA LEU A 246 -3.44 -12.01 -6.51
C LEU A 246 -2.41 -10.88 -6.40
N ARG A 247 -1.94 -10.33 -7.54
CA ARG A 247 -1.05 -9.16 -7.58
C ARG A 247 -1.69 -7.87 -7.04
N ARG A 248 -3.01 -7.70 -7.14
CA ARG A 248 -3.71 -6.53 -6.55
C ARG A 248 -3.87 -6.67 -5.04
N GLY A 249 -4.13 -7.89 -4.58
CA GLY A 249 -4.30 -8.23 -3.16
C GLY A 249 -3.00 -8.14 -2.35
N THR A 250 -1.84 -8.23 -3.01
CA THR A 250 -0.57 -7.77 -2.44
C THR A 250 -0.58 -6.26 -2.40
N GLY A 251 -1.24 -5.67 -1.41
CA GLY A 251 -1.06 -4.26 -1.08
C GLY A 251 0.44 -3.94 -1.10
N ALA A 252 0.80 -2.75 -1.58
CA ALA A 252 2.13 -2.20 -1.88
C ALA A 252 3.26 -2.42 -0.84
N PHE A 253 3.47 -3.66 -0.37
CA PHE A 253 4.33 -4.07 0.73
C PHE A 253 5.58 -4.81 0.23
N GLY A 254 5.60 -5.27 -1.01
CA GLY A 254 6.76 -5.94 -1.62
C GLY A 254 7.79 -5.01 -2.25
N ARG A 255 7.38 -3.80 -2.65
CA ARG A 255 8.30 -2.69 -2.95
C ARG A 255 7.98 -1.59 -1.96
N ARG A 256 8.59 -1.66 -0.78
CA ARG A 256 8.86 -0.43 -0.03
C ARG A 256 9.71 0.43 -0.95
N THR A 257 9.10 1.34 -1.70
CA THR A 257 9.75 2.62 -1.97
C THR A 257 10.17 3.09 -0.59
N ARG A 258 11.47 3.00 -0.28
CA ARG A 258 12.00 3.60 0.94
C ARG A 258 11.48 5.02 0.93
N GLU A 259 10.60 5.35 1.86
CA GLU A 259 10.16 6.72 2.04
C GLU A 259 11.37 7.47 2.55
N THR A 260 12.08 8.11 1.64
CA THR A 260 13.17 9.01 2.01
C THR A 260 12.53 10.34 2.37
N VAL A 261 12.91 10.89 3.51
CA VAL A 261 12.42 12.19 3.96
C VAL A 261 13.42 13.29 3.60
N PRO A 262 12.96 14.54 3.44
CA PRO A 262 13.86 15.68 3.31
C PRO A 262 14.89 15.70 4.44
N GLY A 263 16.13 16.06 4.11
CA GLY A 263 17.27 16.07 5.04
C GLY A 263 18.04 14.75 5.12
N GLN A 264 17.57 13.67 4.50
CA GLN A 264 18.36 12.44 4.39
C GLN A 264 19.20 12.42 3.10
N PRO A 265 20.40 11.81 3.11
CA PRO A 265 21.15 11.58 1.88
C PRO A 265 20.56 10.41 1.09
N LEU A 266 20.54 10.54 -0.24
CA LEU A 266 20.16 9.47 -1.16
C LEU A 266 21.37 8.60 -1.45
N VAL A 267 21.20 7.28 -1.46
CA VAL A 267 22.32 6.34 -1.65
C VAL A 267 22.06 5.50 -2.90
N TRP A 268 22.98 5.61 -3.85
CA TRP A 268 23.04 4.76 -5.02
C TRP A 268 24.10 3.68 -4.83
N ARG A 269 23.69 2.44 -5.05
CA ARG A 269 24.56 1.27 -5.11
C ARG A 269 24.40 0.66 -6.50
N PRO A 270 25.46 0.56 -7.31
CA PRO A 270 25.38 -0.07 -8.61
C PRO A 270 25.11 -1.57 -8.49
N ASP A 271 24.16 -2.09 -9.27
CA ASP A 271 23.96 -3.54 -9.44
C ASP A 271 24.94 -4.16 -10.46
N THR A 272 25.66 -3.32 -11.22
CA THR A 272 26.62 -3.68 -12.27
C THR A 272 27.83 -2.75 -12.21
N GLU A 273 29.03 -3.21 -12.55
CA GLU A 273 30.24 -2.36 -12.61
C GLU A 273 30.04 -1.16 -13.56
N VAL A 274 29.76 0.01 -12.99
CA VAL A 274 29.65 1.29 -13.68
C VAL A 274 30.76 2.19 -13.15
N ARG A 275 31.45 2.90 -14.04
CA ARG A 275 32.45 3.91 -13.65
C ARG A 275 31.76 5.00 -12.83
N SER A 276 31.98 4.97 -11.53
CA SER A 276 31.23 5.74 -10.55
C SER A 276 31.41 7.26 -10.65
N THR A 277 32.37 7.74 -11.45
CA THR A 277 32.64 9.17 -11.70
C THR A 277 31.65 9.82 -12.67
N GLU A 278 30.90 9.05 -13.44
CA GLU A 278 29.98 9.57 -14.47
C GLU A 278 28.53 9.64 -13.99
N VAL A 279 28.26 9.16 -12.77
CA VAL A 279 26.93 9.14 -12.19
C VAL A 279 26.62 10.47 -11.52
N CYS A 280 25.51 11.10 -11.92
CA CYS A 280 25.00 12.31 -11.30
C CYS A 280 23.60 12.07 -10.71
N LEU A 281 23.23 12.88 -9.73
CA LEU A 281 21.89 12.92 -9.17
C LEU A 281 21.27 14.27 -9.55
N THR A 282 20.07 14.23 -10.11
CA THR A 282 19.33 15.43 -10.52
C THR A 282 18.01 15.50 -9.78
N CYS A 283 17.60 16.69 -9.34
CA CYS A 283 16.25 16.91 -8.79
C CYS A 283 15.24 17.26 -9.88
N ALA A 284 13.96 17.38 -9.49
CA ALA A 284 12.84 17.56 -10.42
C ALA A 284 12.92 18.85 -11.27
N ASP A 285 13.64 19.87 -10.81
CA ASP A 285 13.91 21.12 -11.55
C ASP A 285 15.14 21.01 -12.48
N GLY A 286 15.77 19.82 -12.56
CA GLY A 286 16.94 19.54 -13.38
C GLY A 286 18.27 19.95 -12.74
N GLN A 287 18.28 20.51 -11.52
CA GLN A 287 19.53 20.87 -10.86
C GLN A 287 20.30 19.62 -10.37
N SER A 288 21.62 19.70 -10.41
CA SER A 288 22.50 18.64 -9.95
C SER A 288 22.68 18.69 -8.43
N VAL A 289 22.59 17.54 -7.78
CA VAL A 289 22.81 17.37 -6.34
C VAL A 289 24.23 16.89 -6.11
N ALA A 290 24.95 17.55 -5.20
CA ALA A 290 26.32 17.19 -4.87
C ALA A 290 26.42 15.76 -4.30
N LEU A 291 27.42 15.01 -4.78
CA LEU A 291 27.65 13.62 -4.41
C LEU A 291 28.97 13.46 -3.65
N LYS A 292 29.00 12.49 -2.75
CA LYS A 292 30.18 12.01 -2.04
C LYS A 292 30.35 10.51 -2.32
N PRO A 293 31.60 10.02 -2.48
CA PRO A 293 31.85 8.60 -2.55
C PRO A 293 31.50 7.96 -1.20
N LEU A 294 30.84 6.81 -1.23
CA LEU A 294 30.67 5.98 -0.03
C LEU A 294 31.94 5.13 0.11
N ALA A 295 32.70 5.33 1.19
CA ALA A 295 33.83 4.47 1.48
C ALA A 295 33.32 3.03 1.68
N ASP A 296 33.97 2.05 1.03
CA ASP A 296 33.82 0.59 1.15
C ASP A 296 33.43 -0.22 -0.10
N ASP A 297 32.97 0.35 -1.24
CA ASP A 297 32.71 -0.50 -2.45
C ASP A 297 33.21 0.00 -3.82
N GLY A 298 33.85 1.18 -3.92
CA GLY A 298 34.41 1.68 -5.18
C GLY A 298 33.40 2.14 -6.26
N GLY A 299 32.14 1.70 -6.17
CA GLY A 299 31.04 2.02 -7.08
C GLY A 299 29.97 2.94 -6.49
N SER A 300 29.70 2.83 -5.19
CA SER A 300 28.60 3.49 -4.50
C SER A 300 28.76 5.01 -4.39
N ARG A 301 27.61 5.71 -4.41
CA ARG A 301 27.50 7.17 -4.28
C ARG A 301 26.44 7.56 -3.27
N MET A 302 26.70 8.62 -2.54
CA MET A 302 25.77 9.19 -1.57
C MET A 302 25.61 10.68 -1.84
N SER A 303 24.38 11.17 -1.89
CA SER A 303 24.14 12.61 -2.03
C SER A 303 24.44 13.34 -0.72
N VAL A 304 24.62 14.66 -0.80
CA VAL A 304 24.36 15.50 0.37
C VAL A 304 22.89 15.38 0.78
N PRO A 305 22.54 15.63 2.06
CA PRO A 305 21.15 15.76 2.51
C PRO A 305 20.28 16.55 1.53
N VAL A 306 19.21 15.93 1.02
CA VAL A 306 18.32 16.58 0.05
C VAL A 306 17.25 17.37 0.78
N ALA A 307 17.27 18.70 0.66
CA ALA A 307 16.43 19.58 1.48
C ALA A 307 14.96 19.66 1.02
N ARG A 308 14.66 19.30 -0.23
CA ARG A 308 13.35 19.49 -0.84
C ARG A 308 12.67 18.16 -1.15
N PRO A 309 11.37 18.02 -0.87
CA PRO A 309 10.58 16.93 -1.43
C PRO A 309 10.57 16.96 -2.95
N GLY A 310 10.35 15.80 -3.55
CA GLY A 310 10.24 15.67 -4.99
C GLY A 310 10.86 14.38 -5.51
N ILE A 311 11.07 14.37 -6.83
CA ILE A 311 11.59 13.23 -7.56
C ILE A 311 13.06 13.50 -7.86
N TYR A 312 13.91 12.57 -7.48
CA TYR A 312 15.34 12.62 -7.74
C TYR A 312 15.70 11.50 -8.72
N ALA A 313 16.51 11.81 -9.72
CA ALA A 313 16.92 10.88 -10.76
C ALA A 313 18.44 10.69 -10.76
N TRP A 314 18.87 9.46 -10.52
CA TRP A 314 20.23 9.01 -10.76
C TRP A 314 20.42 8.82 -12.26
N LYS A 315 21.40 9.49 -12.85
CA LYS A 315 21.67 9.48 -14.29
C LYS A 315 23.12 9.13 -14.60
N LEU A 316 23.32 8.54 -15.77
CA LEU A 316 24.62 8.32 -16.40
C LEU A 316 24.54 8.92 -17.82
N GLY A 317 25.13 10.11 -17.98
CA GLY A 317 24.84 10.96 -19.14
C GLY A 317 23.35 11.30 -19.22
N GLU A 318 22.73 11.05 -20.38
CA GLU A 318 21.28 11.27 -20.59
C GLU A 318 20.41 10.11 -20.10
N ARG A 319 21.00 8.95 -19.79
CA ARG A 319 20.25 7.77 -19.37
C ARG A 319 19.90 7.87 -17.89
N THR A 320 18.60 7.79 -17.57
CA THR A 320 18.14 7.65 -16.18
C THR A 320 18.33 6.20 -15.72
N LEU A 321 19.10 6.01 -14.66
CA LEU A 321 19.37 4.71 -14.07
C LEU A 321 18.31 4.32 -13.02
N LYS A 322 17.93 5.27 -12.17
CA LYS A 322 17.01 5.04 -11.05
C LYS A 322 16.31 6.34 -10.66
N ARG A 323 15.05 6.25 -10.23
CA ARG A 323 14.32 7.36 -9.61
C ARG A 323 14.11 7.08 -8.13
N GLU A 324 14.29 8.09 -7.29
CA GLU A 324 13.99 8.06 -5.86
C GLU A 324 13.00 9.16 -5.53
N VAL A 325 12.09 8.86 -4.61
CA VAL A 325 11.04 9.78 -4.21
C VAL A 325 11.30 10.22 -2.78
N VAL A 326 11.30 11.53 -2.60
CA VAL A 326 11.45 12.18 -1.30
C VAL A 326 10.12 12.84 -0.94
N ASN A 327 9.46 12.36 0.11
CA ASN A 327 8.18 12.88 0.60
C ASN A 327 8.32 13.38 2.03
N PHE A 328 7.50 14.34 2.44
CA PHE A 328 7.36 14.65 3.87
C PHE A 328 6.79 13.43 4.63
N PRO A 329 7.27 13.13 5.84
CA PRO A 329 6.71 12.06 6.64
C PRO A 329 5.26 12.37 7.01
N THR A 330 4.35 11.39 6.89
CA THR A 330 2.94 11.56 7.29
C THR A 330 2.77 11.90 8.76
N THR A 331 3.75 11.55 9.59
CA THR A 331 3.76 11.81 11.04
C THR A 331 4.01 13.27 11.40
N GLU A 332 4.67 14.05 10.54
CA GLU A 332 4.84 15.50 10.76
C GLU A 332 3.59 16.29 10.35
N SER A 333 2.81 15.78 9.40
CA SER A 333 1.51 16.35 9.00
C SER A 333 0.32 15.85 9.85
N ASP A 334 0.56 14.99 10.86
CA ASP A 334 -0.47 14.56 11.81
C ASP A 334 -0.62 15.61 12.92
N LEU A 335 -1.56 16.54 12.76
CA LEU A 335 -1.87 17.58 13.75
C LEU A 335 -2.61 17.04 14.99
N ARG A 336 -2.79 15.73 15.13
CA ARG A 336 -3.27 15.15 16.37
C ARG A 336 -2.21 15.36 17.45
N SER A 337 -2.66 15.82 18.62
CA SER A 337 -1.80 15.94 19.79
C SER A 337 -1.21 14.57 20.14
N LEU A 338 0.10 14.42 19.94
CA LEU A 338 0.82 13.24 20.40
C LEU A 338 0.76 13.15 21.93
N SER A 339 0.54 11.96 22.45
CA SER A 339 0.65 11.72 23.89
C SER A 339 2.10 11.86 24.35
N ALA A 340 2.30 12.17 25.63
CA ALA A 340 3.64 12.32 26.21
C ALA A 340 4.52 11.04 26.06
N SER A 341 3.90 9.86 25.94
CA SER A 341 4.58 8.60 25.67
C SER A 341 5.06 8.48 24.22
N GLU A 342 4.26 8.92 23.24
CA GLU A 342 4.61 8.84 21.81
C GLU A 342 5.73 9.83 21.44
N ILE A 343 5.74 11.01 22.09
CA ILE A 343 6.82 12.00 21.97
C ILE A 343 8.17 11.43 22.45
N LYS A 344 8.14 10.58 23.47
CA LYS A 344 9.34 9.96 24.06
C LYS A 344 9.91 8.83 23.20
N GLU A 345 9.05 8.13 22.46
CA GLU A 345 9.43 7.05 21.52
C GLU A 345 10.01 7.58 20.21
N LEU A 346 9.60 8.77 19.76
CA LEU A 346 10.05 9.37 18.49
C LEU A 346 11.52 9.80 18.45
N GLY A 347 12.24 9.78 19.58
CA GLY A 347 13.70 9.93 19.60
C GLY A 347 14.26 11.20 18.95
N ALA A 348 13.42 12.20 18.68
CA ALA A 348 13.80 13.42 17.97
C ALA A 348 14.18 14.51 18.98
N LEU A 349 15.49 14.73 19.08
CA LEU A 349 16.15 16.01 19.35
C LEU A 349 15.62 16.82 20.56
N ALA A 350 16.20 16.47 21.70
CA ALA A 350 16.62 17.48 22.66
C ALA A 350 17.58 18.49 21.98
N ALA A 351 17.05 19.59 21.44
CA ALA A 351 17.82 20.82 21.19
C ALA A 351 16.89 22.02 20.93
N ALA A 352 16.53 22.72 22.01
CA ALA A 352 16.35 24.17 22.14
C ALA A 352 15.40 24.40 23.31
N SER A 353 15.80 25.27 24.22
CA SER A 353 15.23 25.42 25.56
C SER A 353 13.70 25.45 25.59
N GLY A 354 13.08 24.75 26.55
CA GLY A 354 11.64 24.86 26.83
C GLY A 354 11.14 26.26 27.24
N ARG A 355 11.98 27.29 27.13
CA ARG A 355 11.59 28.70 27.20
C ARG A 355 11.02 29.22 25.87
N GLU A 356 11.62 28.86 24.72
CA GLU A 356 11.20 29.43 23.42
C GLU A 356 9.81 28.92 22.97
N VAL A 357 9.49 27.65 23.25
CA VAL A 357 8.15 27.08 22.97
C VAL A 357 7.08 27.67 23.89
N ARG A 358 7.46 28.03 25.13
CA ARG A 358 6.56 28.72 26.07
C ARG A 358 6.30 30.16 25.65
N ASP A 359 7.28 30.84 25.08
CA ASP A 359 7.13 32.21 24.57
C ASP A 359 6.22 32.26 23.33
N TRP A 360 6.20 31.19 22.52
CA TRP A 360 5.26 31.07 21.39
C TRP A 360 3.84 30.68 21.81
N GLN A 361 3.67 29.86 22.85
CA GLN A 361 2.35 29.48 23.38
C GLN A 361 1.73 30.49 24.34
N ALA A 362 2.53 31.36 24.97
CA ALA A 362 2.02 32.36 25.92
C ALA A 362 1.11 33.42 25.26
N GLY A 363 1.17 33.55 23.93
CA GLY A 363 0.50 34.61 23.19
C GLY A 363 1.06 35.98 23.57
N ILE A 364 0.79 36.99 22.76
CA ILE A 364 1.06 38.37 23.18
C ILE A 364 -0.05 38.72 24.18
N PRO A 365 0.25 39.03 25.46
CA PRO A 365 -0.78 39.46 26.39
C PRO A 365 -1.33 40.80 25.88
N LEU A 366 -2.52 40.77 25.29
CA LEU A 366 -3.19 41.97 24.76
C LEU A 366 -3.81 42.81 25.87
N TRP A 367 -4.07 42.21 27.03
CA TRP A 367 -4.74 42.88 28.15
C TRP A 367 -4.04 44.14 28.66
N PRO A 368 -2.68 44.25 28.74
CA PRO A 368 -2.04 45.50 29.15
C PRO A 368 -2.24 46.60 28.10
N ARG A 369 -2.25 46.24 26.81
CA ARG A 369 -2.50 47.19 25.72
C ARG A 369 -3.94 47.69 25.74
N ILE A 370 -4.90 46.79 25.96
CA ILE A 370 -6.32 47.13 26.10
C ILE A 370 -6.54 48.00 27.36
N PHE A 371 -5.86 47.70 28.47
CA PHE A 371 -5.93 48.50 29.69
C PHE A 371 -5.45 49.94 29.46
N TRP A 372 -4.32 50.13 28.78
CA TRP A 372 -3.82 51.47 28.45
C TRP A 372 -4.75 52.23 27.51
N ILE A 373 -5.34 51.56 26.52
CA ILE A 373 -6.35 52.17 25.63
C ILE A 373 -7.59 52.59 26.42
N ALA A 374 -8.09 51.73 27.31
CA ALA A 374 -9.24 52.04 28.16
C ALA A 374 -8.95 53.22 29.09
N LEU A 375 -7.76 53.28 29.69
CA LEU A 375 -7.34 54.39 30.54
C LEU A 375 -7.24 55.70 29.75
N ALA A 376 -6.70 55.66 28.53
CA ALA A 376 -6.62 56.83 27.66
C ALA A 376 -8.02 57.35 27.29
N LEU A 377 -8.95 56.46 26.94
CA LEU A 377 -10.33 56.81 26.65
C LEU A 377 -11.04 57.42 27.87
N LEU A 378 -10.83 56.85 29.06
CA LEU A 378 -11.39 57.38 30.31
C LEU A 378 -10.87 58.80 30.61
N LEU A 379 -9.57 59.05 30.39
CA LEU A 379 -8.98 60.37 30.55
C LEU A 379 -9.55 61.38 29.54
N CYS A 380 -9.76 60.96 28.29
CA CYS A 380 -10.40 61.80 27.27
C CYS A 380 -11.84 62.13 27.65
N GLU A 381 -12.62 61.15 28.11
CA GLU A 381 -14.00 61.38 28.57
C GLU A 381 -14.04 62.32 29.79
N GLY A 382 -13.13 62.12 30.75
CA GLY A 382 -12.99 62.99 31.91
C GLY A 382 -12.61 64.43 31.53
N ALA A 383 -11.74 64.63 30.55
CA ALA A 383 -11.37 65.95 30.05
C ALA A 383 -12.55 66.65 29.36
N VAL A 384 -13.35 65.92 28.57
CA VAL A 384 -14.57 66.45 27.95
C VAL A 384 -15.60 66.83 29.01
N ALA A 385 -15.87 65.95 29.98
CA ALA A 385 -16.80 66.23 31.07
C ALA A 385 -16.36 67.42 31.93
N ALA A 386 -15.05 67.55 32.20
CA ALA A 386 -14.50 68.69 32.93
C ALA A 386 -14.64 70.00 32.12
N SER A 387 -14.39 69.96 30.81
CA SER A 387 -14.59 71.10 29.90
C SER A 387 -16.06 71.57 29.90
N ASP A 388 -17.00 70.64 29.84
CA ASP A 388 -18.44 70.96 29.89
C ASP A 388 -18.85 71.55 31.25
N SER A 389 -18.23 71.12 32.34
CA SER A 389 -18.49 71.65 33.68
C SER A 389 -17.96 73.08 33.90
N LEU A 390 -16.89 73.46 33.20
CA LEU A 390 -16.26 74.79 33.27
C LEU A 390 -16.96 75.83 32.37
N GLY A 391 -17.87 75.39 31.50
CA GLY A 391 -18.34 76.15 30.35
C GLY A 391 -19.78 76.68 30.42
N LYS A 392 -20.29 77.13 31.57
CA LYS A 392 -21.45 78.06 31.57
C LYS A 392 -21.28 79.18 32.60
N PRO A 393 -20.75 80.35 32.21
CA PRO A 393 -20.93 81.54 33.03
C PRO A 393 -22.44 81.75 33.22
N LYS A 394 -22.89 81.74 34.47
CA LYS A 394 -24.26 82.12 34.84
C LYS A 394 -24.53 83.48 34.21
N LYS A 395 -25.31 83.51 33.12
CA LYS A 395 -25.94 84.74 32.65
C LYS A 395 -26.84 85.20 33.77
N THR A 396 -26.38 86.20 34.50
CA THR A 396 -27.17 87.00 35.43
C THR A 396 -28.35 87.56 34.64
N GLN A 397 -29.53 86.96 34.79
CA GLN A 397 -30.77 87.54 34.28
C GLN A 397 -31.09 88.76 35.15
N ALA A 398 -30.60 89.91 34.70
CA ALA A 398 -31.19 91.20 35.02
C ALA A 398 -32.58 91.26 34.36
N GLY A 399 -33.58 91.64 35.15
CA GLY A 399 -34.99 91.53 34.81
C GLY A 399 -35.48 92.50 33.74
N LEU A 400 -36.72 92.27 33.34
CA LEU A 400 -37.67 93.24 32.83
C LEU A 400 -39.07 92.59 32.94
N GLY A 401 -39.99 93.27 33.64
CA GLY A 401 -41.44 93.05 33.47
C GLY A 401 -41.88 93.44 32.05
N PRO A 402 -43.19 93.48 31.70
CA PRO A 402 -44.24 94.10 32.53
C PRO A 402 -45.65 93.47 32.37
N ALA A 403 -46.62 94.19 32.95
CA ALA A 403 -48.03 94.39 32.52
C ALA A 403 -48.99 93.19 32.56
N GLU A 404 -50.03 93.20 33.39
CA GLU A 404 -51.30 93.97 33.28
C GLU A 404 -52.19 93.58 32.09
N THR A 405 -53.51 93.76 32.29
CA THR A 405 -54.69 93.51 31.43
C THR A 405 -55.11 92.05 31.17
N GLU A 406 -56.39 91.68 31.08
CA GLU A 406 -57.69 92.11 31.62
C GLU A 406 -58.71 91.08 31.08
N ALA A 407 -59.84 90.92 31.78
CA ALA A 407 -61.17 90.54 31.28
C ALA A 407 -61.38 89.23 30.47
N SER A 408 -62.05 88.24 31.06
CA SER A 408 -63.53 88.09 31.04
C SER A 408 -63.98 86.91 31.89
#